data_AF-K0JN49-F1
#
_entry.id   AF-K0JN49-F1
#
_cell.length_a   1.000
_cell.length_b   1.000
_cell.length_c   1.000
_cell.angle_alpha   90.00
_cell.angle_beta   90.00
_cell.angle_gamma   90.00
#
_symmetry.space_group_name_H-M   'P 1'
#
loop_
_entity.id
_entity.type
_entity.pdbx_description
1 polymer ?
#
loop_
_entity_poly.entity_id
_entity_poly.type
_entity_poly.pdbx_seq_one_letter_code
_entity_poly.pdbx_strand_id
1 'polypeptide(L)'
;MKKLFIFTVSIFLIMISCSLEDEYIYMVKYGNFNAYPDVTVGEMVNTIFDEVEWEQIVADDGKDYVNMHGTINGEVASIQFKILNDESWIVYALEINGIPDTTENIAEDLYSLYLMASE
;
A
#
# COMPACT_ATOMS: atom_id res chain seq x y z
N MET A 1 -4.40 27.51 -29.21
CA MET A 1 -3.74 27.91 -27.95
C MET A 1 -4.79 28.40 -26.96
N LYS A 2 -5.06 27.62 -25.91
CA LYS A 2 -5.17 28.05 -24.51
C LYS A 2 -5.50 26.80 -23.69
N LYS A 3 -4.51 26.39 -22.90
CA LYS A 3 -4.55 25.31 -21.91
C LYS A 3 -5.49 25.71 -20.77
N LEU A 4 -6.31 24.81 -20.24
CA LEU A 4 -7.05 24.96 -18.98
C LEU A 4 -7.72 23.62 -18.67
N PHE A 5 -7.65 22.99 -17.49
CA PHE A 5 -6.91 23.12 -16.24
C PHE A 5 -6.96 21.68 -15.69
N ILE A 6 -5.83 21.05 -15.37
CA ILE A 6 -5.86 19.72 -14.75
C ILE A 6 -6.27 19.95 -13.29
N PHE A 7 -7.44 19.44 -12.89
CA PHE A 7 -7.88 19.41 -11.51
C PHE A 7 -7.06 18.31 -10.80
N THR A 8 -5.86 18.65 -10.34
CA THR A 8 -5.15 17.79 -9.39
C THR A 8 -5.86 17.91 -8.06
N VAL A 9 -6.65 16.89 -7.71
CA VAL A 9 -7.19 16.74 -6.36
C VAL A 9 -6.00 16.40 -5.46
N SER A 10 -5.33 17.44 -4.96
CA SER A 10 -4.32 17.32 -3.93
C SER A 10 -5.07 17.04 -2.63
N ILE A 11 -5.29 15.76 -2.33
CA ILE A 11 -5.78 15.32 -1.03
C ILE A 11 -4.66 15.61 -0.03
N PHE A 12 -4.85 16.68 0.73
CA PHE A 12 -4.05 16.99 1.90
C PHE A 12 -4.86 16.53 3.11
N LEU A 13 -4.58 15.33 3.59
CA LEU A 13 -5.17 14.76 4.79
C LEU A 13 -4.41 15.29 6.01
N ILE A 14 -5.11 15.96 6.92
CA ILE A 14 -4.67 16.11 8.30
C ILE A 14 -5.89 15.85 9.16
N MET A 15 -5.87 14.75 9.92
CA MET A 15 -6.50 14.64 11.24
C MET A 15 -5.82 13.51 12.02
N ILE A 16 -4.95 13.89 12.96
CA ILE A 16 -4.34 13.00 13.95
C ILE A 16 -5.42 12.48 14.88
N SER A 17 -5.64 11.16 14.90
CA SER A 17 -6.47 10.48 15.91
C SER A 17 -5.74 9.25 16.43
N CYS A 18 -4.88 9.49 17.43
CA CYS A 18 -4.12 8.49 18.14
C CYS A 18 -5.07 7.51 18.88
N SER A 19 -5.26 6.28 18.36
CA SER A 19 -5.49 5.02 19.13
C SER A 19 -5.90 3.80 18.27
N LEU A 20 -6.23 3.96 16.98
CA LEU A 20 -6.49 2.85 16.03
C LEU A 20 -5.60 2.89 14.78
N GLU A 21 -4.88 3.99 14.58
CA GLU A 21 -4.05 4.28 13.39
C GLU A 21 -2.87 3.30 13.23
N ASP A 22 -2.38 2.74 14.33
CA ASP A 22 -1.30 1.77 14.31
C ASP A 22 -1.81 0.32 14.16
N GLU A 23 -3.08 0.06 14.48
CA GLU A 23 -3.60 -1.31 14.54
C GLU A 23 -3.77 -1.92 13.15
N TYR A 24 -4.34 -1.19 12.18
CA TYR A 24 -4.47 -1.74 10.83
C TYR A 24 -3.15 -1.75 10.08
N ILE A 25 -2.27 -0.76 10.31
CA ILE A 25 -0.88 -0.82 9.80
C ILE A 25 -0.22 -2.09 10.33
N TYR A 26 -0.33 -2.38 11.63
CA TYR A 26 0.20 -3.60 12.23
C TYR A 26 -0.41 -4.85 11.59
N MET A 27 -1.74 -4.92 11.46
CA MET A 27 -2.44 -6.06 10.86
C MET A 27 -1.98 -6.34 9.42
N VAL A 28 -1.84 -5.31 8.59
CA VAL A 28 -1.37 -5.48 7.21
C VAL A 28 0.10 -5.86 7.19
N LYS A 29 0.95 -5.09 7.91
CA LYS A 29 2.41 -5.26 7.90
C LYS A 29 2.85 -6.63 8.41
N TYR A 30 2.21 -7.15 9.45
CA TYR A 30 2.52 -8.45 10.05
C TYR A 30 1.61 -9.58 9.58
N GLY A 31 0.62 -9.28 8.72
CA GLY A 31 -0.19 -10.28 8.05
C GLY A 31 0.53 -10.90 6.85
N ASN A 32 -0.11 -11.88 6.22
CA ASN A 32 0.41 -12.62 5.08
C ASN A 32 -0.64 -12.65 3.96
N PHE A 33 -0.17 -12.79 2.71
CA PHE A 33 -1.07 -13.25 1.66
C PHE A 33 -1.38 -14.73 1.90
N ASN A 34 -2.64 -15.15 1.72
CA ASN A 34 -3.05 -16.55 1.93
C ASN A 34 -2.23 -17.56 1.10
N ALA A 35 -1.76 -17.17 -0.08
CA ALA A 35 -0.92 -18.00 -0.94
C ALA A 35 0.53 -18.17 -0.42
N TYR A 36 1.00 -17.25 0.43
CA TYR A 36 2.37 -17.15 0.93
C TYR A 36 2.37 -16.97 2.46
N PRO A 37 1.95 -17.98 3.24
CA PRO A 37 1.73 -17.85 4.69
C PRO A 37 3.02 -17.72 5.51
N ASP A 38 4.18 -18.05 4.93
CA ASP A 38 5.46 -18.09 5.66
C ASP A 38 6.24 -16.77 5.63
N VAL A 39 5.75 -15.75 4.90
CA VAL A 39 6.40 -14.42 4.80
C VAL A 39 5.37 -13.32 4.94
N THR A 40 5.65 -12.33 5.79
CA THR A 40 4.74 -11.21 6.03
C THR A 40 4.78 -10.20 4.88
N VAL A 41 3.70 -9.44 4.71
CA VAL A 41 3.67 -8.33 3.73
C VAL A 41 4.79 -7.35 4.03
N GLY A 42 5.00 -7.01 5.30
CA GLY A 42 6.05 -6.11 5.76
C GLY A 42 7.45 -6.62 5.38
N GLU A 43 7.73 -7.91 5.57
CA GLU A 43 9.01 -8.49 5.14
C GLU A 43 9.20 -8.40 3.63
N MET A 44 8.19 -8.77 2.83
CA MET A 44 8.27 -8.67 1.38
C MET A 44 8.58 -7.24 0.94
N VAL A 45 7.77 -6.26 1.37
CA VAL A 45 7.91 -4.89 0.86
C VAL A 45 9.18 -4.21 1.38
N ASN A 46 9.65 -4.48 2.60
CA ASN A 46 10.90 -3.91 3.11
C ASN A 46 12.14 -4.49 2.44
N THR A 47 12.05 -5.68 1.86
CA THR A 47 13.14 -6.29 1.08
C THR A 47 13.14 -5.76 -0.37
N ILE A 48 11.96 -5.49 -0.94
CA ILE A 48 11.79 -5.09 -2.34
C ILE A 48 11.99 -3.59 -2.56
N PHE A 49 11.45 -2.77 -1.65
CA PHE A 49 11.37 -1.31 -1.80
C PHE A 49 12.31 -0.61 -0.83
N ASP A 50 12.89 0.49 -1.30
CA ASP A 50 13.57 1.48 -0.48
C ASP A 50 12.56 2.48 0.12
N GLU A 51 12.96 3.16 1.20
CA GLU A 51 12.20 4.28 1.79
C GLU A 51 10.73 3.94 2.11
N VAL A 52 10.49 2.73 2.63
CA VAL A 52 9.13 2.25 2.93
C VAL A 52 8.48 3.06 4.05
N GLU A 53 7.33 3.67 3.74
CA GLU A 53 6.48 4.41 4.66
C GLU A 53 5.06 3.81 4.67
N TRP A 54 4.39 3.94 5.82
CA TRP A 54 3.05 3.42 6.03
C TRP A 54 2.14 4.52 6.56
N GLU A 55 0.92 4.58 6.07
CA GLU A 55 -0.11 5.52 6.51
C GLU A 55 -1.44 4.79 6.63
N GLN A 56 -2.22 5.10 7.67
CA GLN A 56 -3.61 4.68 7.77
C GLN A 56 -4.51 5.88 7.50
N ILE A 57 -5.54 5.68 6.67
CA ILE A 57 -6.51 6.72 6.34
C ILE A 57 -7.94 6.20 6.50
N VAL A 58 -8.86 7.11 6.86
CA VAL A 58 -10.29 6.91 6.66
C VAL A 58 -10.67 7.71 5.42
N ALA A 59 -11.10 7.05 4.35
CA ALA A 59 -11.47 7.74 3.12
C ALA A 59 -12.88 8.39 3.24
N ASP A 60 -13.22 9.25 2.27
CA ASP A 60 -14.51 9.95 2.22
C ASP A 60 -15.73 9.00 2.17
N ASP A 61 -15.52 7.74 1.77
CA ASP A 61 -16.53 6.69 1.78
C ASP A 61 -16.75 6.03 3.16
N GLY A 62 -16.04 6.52 4.17
CA GLY A 62 -16.09 6.04 5.55
C GLY A 62 -15.39 4.70 5.76
N LYS A 63 -14.57 4.22 4.82
CA LYS A 63 -13.82 2.98 4.95
C LYS A 63 -12.36 3.25 5.34
N ASP A 64 -11.81 2.33 6.11
CA ASP A 64 -10.41 2.33 6.51
C ASP A 64 -9.51 1.71 5.43
N TYR A 65 -8.37 2.35 5.21
CA TYR A 65 -7.33 1.89 4.32
C TYR A 65 -5.96 2.05 4.97
N VAL A 66 -5.04 1.19 4.57
CA VAL A 66 -3.61 1.32 4.85
C VAL A 66 -2.90 1.51 3.53
N ASN A 67 -2.10 2.57 3.42
CA ASN A 67 -1.24 2.82 2.28
C ASN A 67 0.20 2.44 2.65
N MET A 68 0.87 1.72 1.76
CA MET A 68 2.32 1.55 1.78
C MET A 68 2.89 2.35 0.61
N HIS A 69 3.88 3.18 0.88
CA HIS A 69 4.65 3.89 -0.13
C HIS A 69 6.10 3.42 -0.07
N GLY A 70 6.74 3.28 -1.22
CA GLY A 70 8.15 2.94 -1.30
C GLY A 70 8.71 3.26 -2.69
N THR A 71 10.03 3.19 -2.81
CA THR A 71 10.72 3.42 -4.08
C THR A 71 11.34 2.12 -4.57
N ILE A 72 11.19 1.81 -5.86
CA ILE A 72 11.88 0.69 -6.52
C ILE A 72 12.42 1.16 -7.86
N ASN A 73 13.71 0.93 -8.11
CA ASN A 73 14.37 1.32 -9.37
C ASN A 73 14.17 2.80 -9.77
N GLY A 74 14.02 3.70 -8.77
CA GLY A 74 13.77 5.12 -8.99
C GLY A 74 12.31 5.49 -9.30
N GLU A 75 11.38 4.54 -9.22
CA GLU A 75 9.94 4.75 -9.35
C GLU A 75 9.26 4.68 -7.99
N VAL A 76 8.28 5.55 -7.76
CA VAL A 76 7.49 5.56 -6.52
C VAL A 76 6.32 4.59 -6.69
N ALA A 77 6.26 3.57 -5.84
CA ALA A 77 5.15 2.62 -5.79
C ALA A 77 4.27 2.91 -4.57
N SER A 78 2.95 2.82 -4.76
CA SER A 78 1.97 2.92 -3.68
C SER A 78 1.02 1.73 -3.74
N ILE A 79 0.89 1.01 -2.63
CA ILE A 79 -0.05 -0.11 -2.48
C ILE A 79 -1.07 0.26 -1.43
N GLN A 80 -2.36 0.25 -1.81
CA GLN A 80 -3.45 0.50 -0.90
C GLN A 80 -4.13 -0.81 -0.51
N PHE A 81 -4.21 -1.04 0.79
CA PHE A 81 -4.91 -2.14 1.42
C PHE A 81 -6.23 -1.62 1.99
N LYS A 82 -7.34 -2.25 1.62
CA LYS A 82 -8.65 -1.94 2.19
C LYS A 82 -8.92 -2.87 3.36
N ILE A 83 -9.27 -2.28 4.49
CA ILE A 83 -9.65 -3.03 5.70
C ILE A 83 -11.10 -3.48 5.54
N LEU A 84 -11.35 -4.78 5.74
CA LEU A 84 -12.69 -5.36 5.69
C LEU A 84 -13.30 -5.51 7.09
N ASN A 85 -12.44 -5.78 8.08
CA ASN A 85 -12.72 -5.87 9.51
C ASN A 85 -11.37 -5.96 10.26
N ASP A 86 -11.45 -6.09 11.59
CA ASP A 86 -10.31 -6.15 12.51
C ASP A 86 -9.32 -7.32 12.25
N GLU A 87 -9.65 -8.27 11.38
CA GLU A 87 -8.83 -9.46 11.10
C GLU A 87 -8.48 -9.65 9.62
N SER A 88 -9.02 -8.82 8.71
CA SER A 88 -8.86 -9.07 7.28
C SER A 88 -8.82 -7.82 6.41
N TRP A 89 -8.04 -7.93 5.34
CA TRP A 89 -7.77 -6.89 4.38
C TRP A 89 -7.67 -7.48 2.97
N ILE A 90 -7.78 -6.62 1.96
CA ILE A 90 -7.50 -6.94 0.55
C ILE A 90 -6.63 -5.85 -0.06
N VAL A 91 -5.86 -6.19 -1.09
CA VAL A 91 -5.24 -5.16 -1.94
C VAL A 91 -6.33 -4.53 -2.80
N TYR A 92 -6.44 -3.21 -2.71
CA TYR A 92 -7.48 -2.44 -3.37
C TYR A 92 -6.95 -1.66 -4.58
N ALA A 93 -5.76 -1.08 -4.46
CA ALA A 93 -5.13 -0.33 -5.54
C ALA A 93 -3.61 -0.47 -5.53
N LEU A 94 -3.01 -0.33 -6.71
CA LEU A 94 -1.60 -0.19 -6.94
C LEU A 94 -1.39 1.05 -7.82
N GLU A 95 -0.39 1.87 -7.51
CA GLU A 95 0.03 2.98 -8.34
C GLU A 95 1.55 2.98 -8.50
N ILE A 96 2.02 3.23 -9.73
CA ILE A 96 3.44 3.45 -10.04
C ILE A 96 3.58 4.87 -10.59
N ASN A 97 4.41 5.69 -9.95
CA ASN A 97 4.57 7.11 -10.24
C ASN A 97 3.23 7.88 -10.28
N GLY A 98 2.29 7.50 -9.42
CA GLY A 98 0.93 8.07 -9.34
C GLY A 98 0.00 7.68 -10.49
N ILE A 99 0.37 6.67 -11.29
CA ILE A 99 -0.46 6.10 -12.34
C ILE A 99 -1.04 4.78 -11.82
N PRO A 100 -2.37 4.61 -11.80
CA PRO A 100 -2.99 3.35 -11.40
C PRO A 100 -2.54 2.18 -12.27
N ASP A 101 -2.25 1.06 -11.61
CA ASP A 101 -1.93 -0.21 -12.24
C ASP A 101 -2.86 -1.33 -11.71
N THR A 102 -2.80 -2.50 -12.34
CA THR A 102 -3.59 -3.66 -11.95
C THR A 102 -3.10 -4.25 -10.63
N THR A 103 -4.03 -4.75 -9.82
CA THR A 103 -3.75 -5.53 -8.61
C THR A 103 -3.82 -7.04 -8.86
N GLU A 104 -4.10 -7.44 -10.11
CA GLU A 104 -4.09 -8.84 -10.52
C GLU A 104 -2.70 -9.44 -10.26
N ASN A 105 -2.65 -10.58 -9.57
CA ASN A 105 -1.42 -11.30 -9.21
C ASN A 105 -0.43 -10.55 -8.30
N ILE A 106 -0.80 -9.41 -7.70
CA ILE A 106 0.13 -8.62 -6.86
C ILE A 106 0.82 -9.43 -5.75
N ALA A 107 0.12 -10.41 -5.16
CA ALA A 107 0.72 -11.30 -4.16
C ALA A 107 1.87 -12.14 -4.75
N GLU A 108 1.68 -12.68 -5.95
CA GLU A 108 2.69 -13.49 -6.66
C GLU A 108 3.86 -12.63 -7.14
N ASP A 109 3.56 -11.43 -7.64
CA ASP A 109 4.58 -10.48 -8.10
C ASP A 109 5.47 -10.02 -6.95
N LEU A 110 4.87 -9.61 -5.82
CA LEU A 110 5.62 -9.23 -4.62
C LEU A 110 6.45 -10.40 -4.09
N TYR A 111 5.88 -11.60 -4.02
CA TYR A 111 6.62 -12.77 -3.55
C TYR A 111 7.80 -13.12 -4.48
N SER A 112 7.60 -13.04 -5.80
CA SER A 112 8.66 -13.30 -6.78
C SER A 112 9.80 -12.29 -6.68
N LEU A 113 9.48 -10.99 -6.55
CA LEU A 113 10.47 -9.93 -6.34
C LEU A 113 11.21 -10.10 -5.01
N TYR A 114 10.49 -10.47 -3.94
CA TYR A 114 11.09 -10.77 -2.64
C TYR A 114 12.14 -11.88 -2.73
N LEU A 115 11.83 -12.98 -3.42
CA LEU A 115 12.79 -14.07 -3.62
C LEU A 115 14.02 -13.60 -4.41
N MET A 116 13.81 -12.85 -5.50
CA MET A 116 14.90 -12.31 -6.32
C MET A 116 15.81 -11.34 -5.56
N ALA A 117 15.27 -10.57 -4.62
CA ALA A 117 16.01 -9.60 -3.82
C ALA A 117 16.67 -10.22 -2.56
N SER A 118 16.28 -11.44 -2.18
CA SER A 118 16.81 -12.15 -1.01
C SER A 118 18.03 -13.03 -1.30
N GLU A 119 18.42 -13.15 -2.57
CA GLU A 119 19.60 -13.91 -3.06
C GLU A 119 20.86 -13.04 -3.15
#